data_AF-A0A7W6BN66-F1
#
_entry.id   AF-A0A7W6BN66-F1
#
_cell.length_a   1.000
_cell.length_b   1.000
_cell.length_c   1.000
_cell.angle_alpha   90.00
_cell.angle_beta   90.00
_cell.angle_gamma   90.00
#
_symmetry.space_group_name_H-M   'P 1'
#
loop_
_entity.id
_entity.type
_entity.pdbx_description
1 polymer ?
#
loop_
_entity_poly.entity_id
_entity_poly.type
_entity_poly.pdbx_seq_one_letter_code
_entity_poly.pdbx_strand_id
1 'polypeptide(L)'
;MSARALPNENGVYDPQECLTLHRDAKGWCGLPTAEIKLIDLGDYWLWATGFQMMQGDCCGSASPLSDMHGRRAPTRDAAIDAAGEYLRGRIETRANESIDARRIVAWLDSLRPAQPDLFARAEA
;
A
#
# COMPACT_ATOMS: atom_id res chain seq x y z
N MET A 1 -7.61 14.57 -20.89
CA MET A 1 -7.85 13.13 -20.72
C MET A 1 -6.48 12.46 -20.69
N SER A 2 -6.09 11.88 -19.55
CA SER A 2 -4.82 11.13 -19.46
C SER A 2 -4.94 9.86 -20.30
N ALA A 3 -3.90 9.48 -21.03
CA ALA A 3 -3.90 8.26 -21.82
C ALA A 3 -4.08 7.04 -20.90
N ARG A 4 -4.95 6.10 -21.28
CA ARG A 4 -5.16 4.86 -20.53
C ARG A 4 -3.85 4.09 -20.48
N ALA A 5 -3.38 3.75 -19.28
CA ALA A 5 -2.16 2.97 -19.12
C ALA A 5 -2.31 1.58 -19.76
N LEU A 6 -1.24 1.12 -20.40
CA LEU A 6 -1.16 -0.21 -21.01
C LEU A 6 -0.24 -1.10 -20.18
N PRO A 7 -0.58 -2.38 -19.98
CA PRO A 7 0.34 -3.32 -19.35
C PRO A 7 1.47 -3.69 -20.31
N ASN A 8 2.57 -4.21 -19.76
CA ASN A 8 3.62 -4.85 -20.55
C ASN A 8 3.17 -6.19 -21.13
N GLU A 9 4.06 -6.87 -21.87
CA GLU A 9 3.79 -8.18 -22.51
C GLU A 9 3.35 -9.29 -21.54
N ASN A 10 3.60 -9.11 -20.23
CA ASN A 10 3.26 -10.05 -19.17
C ASN A 10 1.98 -9.66 -18.41
N GLY A 11 1.26 -8.62 -18.85
CA GLY A 11 0.04 -8.17 -18.17
C GLY A 11 0.29 -7.38 -16.89
N VAL A 12 1.51 -6.88 -16.67
CA VAL A 12 1.90 -6.08 -15.51
C VAL A 12 1.95 -4.61 -15.89
N TYR A 13 1.37 -3.76 -15.04
CA TYR A 13 1.33 -2.32 -15.23
C TYR A 13 2.47 -1.64 -14.47
N ASP A 14 3.03 -0.58 -15.05
CA ASP A 14 3.91 0.33 -14.32
C ASP A 14 3.08 1.23 -13.39
N PRO A 15 3.46 1.36 -12.11
CA PRO A 15 2.72 2.20 -11.18
C PRO A 15 2.82 3.67 -11.59
N GLN A 16 1.67 4.36 -11.57
CA GLN A 16 1.65 5.82 -11.65
C GLN A 16 2.03 6.45 -10.31
N GLU A 17 1.76 5.75 -9.22
CA GLU A 17 2.05 6.20 -7.86
C GLU A 17 2.54 5.06 -6.97
N CYS A 18 3.52 5.35 -6.12
CA CYS A 18 4.06 4.44 -5.12
C CYS A 18 4.11 5.11 -3.75
N LEU A 19 3.30 4.65 -2.81
CA LEU A 19 3.40 5.03 -1.40
C LEU A 19 4.39 4.09 -0.73
N THR A 20 5.44 4.64 -0.11
CA THR A 20 6.58 3.83 0.34
C THR A 20 6.93 4.11 1.80
N LEU A 21 7.03 3.06 2.61
CA LEU A 21 7.70 3.09 3.90
C LEU A 21 9.16 2.72 3.70
N HIS A 22 10.03 3.73 3.66
CA HIS A 22 11.47 3.52 3.57
C HIS A 22 12.02 2.89 4.86
N ARG A 23 13.14 2.19 4.71
CA ARG A 23 13.89 1.69 5.85
C ARG A 23 14.80 2.79 6.41
N ASP A 24 14.83 2.94 7.73
CA ASP A 24 15.65 3.96 8.40
C ASP A 24 17.17 3.76 8.19
N ALA A 25 17.61 2.52 7.93
CA ALA A 25 19.02 2.19 7.78
C ALA A 25 19.46 2.23 6.31
N LYS A 26 20.46 3.08 5.99
CA LYS A 26 21.22 3.04 4.73
C LYS A 26 21.95 1.69 4.61
N GLY A 27 21.84 1.03 3.46
CA GLY A 27 22.72 -0.09 3.09
C GLY A 27 22.05 -1.37 2.61
N TRP A 28 20.72 -1.49 2.70
CA TRP A 28 20.06 -2.74 2.32
C TRP A 28 19.35 -2.66 0.97
N CYS A 29 20.12 -2.87 -0.11
CA CYS A 29 19.68 -3.01 -1.51
C CYS A 29 18.69 -1.95 -2.05
N GLY A 30 18.46 -0.86 -1.32
CA GLY A 30 17.45 0.15 -1.67
C GLY A 30 15.99 -0.32 -1.50
N LEU A 31 15.73 -1.49 -0.89
CA LEU A 31 14.36 -2.03 -0.79
C LEU A 31 13.59 -1.40 0.38
N PRO A 32 12.35 -0.95 0.15
CA PRO A 32 11.52 -0.39 1.21
C PRO A 32 11.00 -1.47 2.16
N THR A 33 10.62 -1.07 3.37
CA THR A 33 9.99 -1.97 4.35
C THR A 33 8.57 -2.33 3.92
N ALA A 34 7.84 -1.40 3.34
CA ALA A 34 6.55 -1.65 2.69
C ALA A 34 6.28 -0.65 1.56
N GLU A 35 5.41 -1.06 0.63
CA GLU A 35 4.97 -0.25 -0.49
C GLU A 35 3.51 -0.55 -0.86
N ILE A 36 2.81 0.48 -1.35
CA ILE A 36 1.53 0.38 -2.06
C ILE A 36 1.74 1.02 -3.43
N LYS A 37 1.49 0.24 -4.48
CA LYS A 37 1.54 0.65 -5.89
C LYS A 37 0.14 0.89 -6.40
N LEU A 38 -0.06 1.98 -7.12
CA LEU A 38 -1.36 2.43 -7.61
C LEU A 38 -1.28 2.80 -9.09
N ILE A 39 -2.36 2.54 -9.81
CA ILE A 39 -2.54 3.01 -11.18
C ILE A 39 -4.01 3.28 -11.48
N ASP A 40 -4.27 4.40 -12.13
CA ASP A 40 -5.58 4.76 -12.68
C ASP A 40 -5.74 4.20 -14.10
N LEU A 41 -6.76 3.36 -14.30
CA LEU A 41 -7.14 2.86 -15.62
C LEU A 41 -8.32 3.63 -16.25
N GLY A 42 -8.76 4.71 -15.62
CA GLY A 42 -9.87 5.56 -16.01
C GLY A 42 -11.20 5.14 -15.40
N ASP A 43 -11.56 3.86 -15.53
CA ASP A 43 -12.81 3.32 -14.98
C ASP A 43 -12.68 2.90 -13.50
N TYR A 44 -11.46 2.56 -13.08
CA TYR A 44 -11.13 2.10 -11.74
C TYR A 44 -9.62 2.20 -11.52
N TRP A 45 -9.23 2.10 -10.25
CA TRP A 45 -7.86 2.03 -9.78
C TRP A 45 -7.46 0.59 -9.52
N LEU A 46 -6.25 0.22 -9.94
CA LEU A 46 -5.60 -1.00 -9.47
C LEU A 46 -4.64 -0.69 -8.34
N TRP A 47 -4.48 -1.66 -7.44
CA TRP A 47 -3.53 -1.57 -6.34
C TRP A 47 -2.75 -2.86 -6.15
N ALA A 48 -1.52 -2.74 -5.66
CA ALA A 48 -0.70 -3.85 -5.22
C ALA A 48 0.12 -3.47 -3.99
N THR A 49 0.42 -4.44 -3.14
CA THR A 49 1.19 -4.25 -1.91
C THR A 49 2.50 -5.02 -1.95
N GLY A 50 3.52 -4.48 -1.30
CA GLY A 50 4.77 -5.16 -1.00
C GLY A 50 5.20 -4.91 0.43
N PHE A 51 5.84 -5.89 1.06
CA PHE A 51 6.55 -5.69 2.32
C PHE A 51 7.76 -6.61 2.45
N GLN A 52 8.71 -6.19 3.27
CA GLN A 52 9.88 -6.96 3.61
C GLN A 52 10.34 -6.65 5.05
N MET A 53 10.12 -7.63 5.93
CA MET A 53 10.52 -7.59 7.34
C MET A 53 11.77 -8.42 7.54
N MET A 54 12.78 -7.82 8.17
CA MET A 54 14.09 -8.44 8.34
C MET A 54 14.44 -8.74 9.78
N GLN A 55 13.65 -8.25 10.73
CA GLN A 55 13.77 -8.62 12.12
C GLN A 55 12.88 -9.84 12.41
N GLY A 56 13.50 -10.93 12.89
CA GLY A 56 12.87 -12.23 13.08
C GLY A 56 13.14 -13.17 11.91
N ASP A 57 12.09 -13.85 11.42
CA ASP A 57 12.17 -14.93 10.42
C ASP A 57 12.44 -14.49 8.97
N CYS A 58 12.94 -13.27 8.74
CA CYS A 58 13.20 -12.70 7.40
C CYS A 58 12.09 -13.03 6.38
N CYS A 59 10.99 -12.30 6.42
CA CYS A 59 9.83 -12.59 5.56
C CYS A 59 9.41 -11.38 4.73
N GLY A 60 8.90 -11.66 3.54
CA GLY A 60 8.42 -10.64 2.62
C GLY A 60 7.40 -11.20 1.65
N SER A 61 6.62 -10.31 1.07
CA SER A 61 5.66 -10.63 0.03
C SER A 61 5.49 -9.40 -0.84
N ALA A 62 5.53 -9.59 -2.15
CA ALA A 62 5.22 -8.56 -3.12
C ALA A 62 4.27 -9.15 -4.16
N SER A 63 3.38 -8.31 -4.67
CA SER A 63 2.50 -8.69 -5.78
C SER A 63 2.74 -7.75 -6.96
N PRO A 64 2.65 -8.26 -8.20
CA PRO A 64 2.65 -7.38 -9.36
C PRO A 64 1.38 -6.53 -9.38
N LEU A 65 1.48 -5.35 -9.98
CA LEU A 65 0.32 -4.54 -10.31
C LEU A 65 -0.30 -5.12 -11.58
N SER A 66 -1.27 -6.01 -11.43
CA SER A 66 -1.95 -6.67 -12.53
C SER A 66 -3.46 -6.70 -12.31
N ASP A 67 -4.20 -6.76 -13.41
CA ASP A 67 -5.67 -6.74 -13.41
C ASP A 67 -6.28 -8.15 -13.18
N MET A 68 -5.45 -9.16 -12.93
CA MET A 68 -5.88 -10.56 -12.90
C MET A 68 -6.47 -11.02 -11.56
N HIS A 69 -6.35 -10.21 -10.49
CA HIS A 69 -6.59 -10.68 -9.11
C HIS A 69 -7.65 -9.89 -8.33
N GLY A 70 -8.56 -9.18 -9.01
CA GLY A 70 -9.68 -8.50 -8.36
C GLY A 70 -9.29 -7.32 -7.47
N ARG A 71 -8.06 -6.81 -7.60
CA ARG A 71 -7.54 -5.65 -6.85
C ARG A 71 -7.94 -4.34 -7.51
N ARG A 72 -9.24 -4.18 -7.72
CA ARG A 72 -9.87 -3.01 -8.33
C ARG A 72 -10.55 -2.19 -7.25
N ALA A 73 -10.48 -0.88 -7.38
CA ALA A 73 -11.20 0.05 -6.52
C ALA A 73 -11.77 1.20 -7.37
N PRO A 74 -12.95 1.75 -7.01
CA PRO A 74 -13.58 2.79 -7.81
C PRO A 74 -12.84 4.14 -7.76
N THR A 75 -12.04 4.37 -6.73
CA THR A 75 -11.29 5.61 -6.52
C THR A 75 -9.89 5.32 -5.99
N ARG A 76 -8.98 6.29 -6.11
CA ARG A 76 -7.64 6.24 -5.53
C ARG A 76 -7.68 5.94 -4.02
N ASP A 77 -8.53 6.66 -3.29
CA ASP A 77 -8.59 6.52 -1.82
C ASP A 77 -9.14 5.15 -1.42
N ALA A 78 -10.17 4.64 -2.13
CA ALA A 78 -10.65 3.27 -1.93
C ALA A 78 -9.58 2.21 -2.27
N ALA A 79 -8.69 2.50 -3.22
CA ALA A 79 -7.56 1.62 -3.53
C ALA A 79 -6.53 1.60 -2.41
N ILE A 80 -6.23 2.75 -1.81
CA ILE A 80 -5.34 2.87 -0.64
C ILE A 80 -5.95 2.17 0.57
N ASP A 81 -7.24 2.36 0.85
CA ASP A 81 -7.93 1.69 1.95
C ASP A 81 -7.90 0.16 1.77
N ALA A 82 -8.29 -0.35 0.60
CA ALA A 82 -8.29 -1.78 0.32
C ALA A 82 -6.88 -2.40 0.39
N ALA A 83 -5.88 -1.69 -0.15
CA ALA A 83 -4.48 -2.11 -0.07
C ALA A 83 -3.98 -2.10 1.38
N GLY A 84 -4.35 -1.09 2.17
CA GLY A 84 -3.99 -0.95 3.57
C GLY A 84 -4.60 -2.05 4.43
N GLU A 85 -5.89 -2.35 4.25
CA GLU A 85 -6.58 -3.44 4.95
C GLU A 85 -5.99 -4.80 4.59
N TYR A 86 -5.73 -5.04 3.30
CA TYR A 86 -5.08 -6.27 2.83
C TYR A 86 -3.69 -6.44 3.46
N LEU A 87 -2.86 -5.39 3.43
CA LEU A 87 -1.52 -5.45 4.01
C LEU A 87 -1.56 -5.62 5.52
N ARG A 88 -2.46 -4.90 6.22
CA ARG A 88 -2.67 -5.01 7.67
C ARG A 88 -3.00 -6.44 8.07
N GLY A 89 -3.97 -7.07 7.41
CA GLY A 89 -4.35 -8.46 7.69
C GLY A 89 -3.21 -9.47 7.54
N ARG A 90 -2.15 -9.14 6.78
CA ARG A 90 -0.97 -10.00 6.58
C ARG A 90 0.12 -9.83 7.63
N ILE A 91 0.14 -8.69 8.33
CA ILE A 91 1.23 -8.30 9.23
C ILE A 91 0.79 -8.16 10.68
N GLU A 92 -0.49 -7.91 10.96
CA GLU A 92 -0.98 -7.52 12.28
C GLU A 92 -0.71 -8.58 13.35
N THR A 93 -0.83 -9.86 12.99
CA THR A 93 -0.49 -10.99 13.87
C THR A 93 0.97 -11.01 14.28
N ARG A 94 1.86 -10.37 13.52
CA ARG A 94 3.30 -10.26 13.77
C ARG A 94 3.69 -8.94 14.44
N ALA A 95 2.74 -8.03 14.66
CA ALA A 95 3.02 -6.72 15.25
C ALA A 95 3.58 -6.82 16.68
N ASN A 96 3.24 -7.87 17.43
CA ASN A 96 3.81 -8.07 18.77
C ASN A 96 5.28 -8.52 18.74
N GLU A 97 5.71 -9.14 17.65
CA GLU A 97 7.01 -9.83 17.55
C GLU A 97 8.04 -9.05 16.71
N SER A 98 7.58 -8.18 15.79
CA SER A 98 8.45 -7.47 14.85
C SER A 98 8.28 -5.96 14.91
N ILE A 99 9.40 -5.22 15.05
CA ILE A 99 9.41 -3.76 14.97
C ILE A 99 9.00 -3.31 13.55
N ASP A 100 9.42 -4.05 12.51
CA ASP A 100 9.03 -3.76 11.12
C ASP A 100 7.50 -3.87 10.97
N ALA A 101 6.87 -4.91 11.52
CA ALA A 101 5.42 -5.05 11.49
C ALA A 101 4.72 -3.86 12.17
N ARG A 102 5.17 -3.44 13.35
CA ARG A 102 4.60 -2.25 14.03
C ARG A 102 4.74 -0.97 13.21
N ARG A 103 5.89 -0.80 12.56
CA ARG A 103 6.15 0.36 11.70
C ARG A 103 5.24 0.36 10.49
N ILE A 104 5.04 -0.79 9.85
CA ILE A 104 4.09 -0.89 8.73
C ILE A 104 2.67 -0.59 9.21
N VAL A 105 2.24 -1.13 10.35
CA VAL A 105 0.92 -0.84 10.93
C VAL A 105 0.72 0.66 11.19
N ALA A 106 1.70 1.31 11.84
CA ALA A 106 1.65 2.75 12.11
C ALA A 106 1.70 3.60 10.83
N TRP A 107 2.49 3.17 9.84
CA TRP A 107 2.52 3.81 8.53
C TRP A 107 1.16 3.72 7.83
N LEU A 108 0.51 2.55 7.85
CA LEU A 108 -0.84 2.38 7.30
C LEU A 108 -1.86 3.31 7.99
N ASP A 109 -1.76 3.49 9.30
CA ASP A 109 -2.61 4.43 10.04
C ASP A 109 -2.39 5.89 9.60
N SER A 110 -1.17 6.25 9.18
CA SER A 110 -0.85 7.59 8.66
C SER A 110 -1.33 7.84 7.23
N LEU A 111 -1.60 6.78 6.45
CA LEU A 111 -2.08 6.90 5.07
C LEU A 111 -3.58 7.17 4.98
N ARG A 112 -4.34 6.80 6.02
CA ARG A 112 -5.74 7.18 6.12
C ARG A 112 -5.82 8.67 6.46
N PRO A 113 -6.58 9.49 5.72
CA PRO A 113 -6.91 10.82 6.19
C PRO A 113 -7.53 10.64 7.58
N ALA A 114 -7.05 11.40 8.58
CA ALA A 114 -7.80 11.53 9.83
C ALA A 114 -9.23 11.89 9.41
N GLN A 115 -10.20 11.04 9.74
CA GLN A 115 -11.60 11.30 9.41
C GLN A 115 -11.88 12.77 9.74
N PRO A 116 -12.45 13.58 8.83
CA PRO A 116 -12.96 14.88 9.24
C PRO A 116 -13.89 14.57 10.41
N ASP A 117 -13.54 15.09 11.58
CA ASP A 117 -14.27 14.83 12.81
C ASP A 117 -15.72 15.25 12.56
N LEU A 118 -16.58 14.27 12.29
CA LEU A 118 -18.00 14.47 12.00
C LEU A 118 -18.73 15.08 13.22
N PHE A 119 -18.02 15.22 14.35
CA PHE A 119 -18.46 15.82 15.59
C PHE A 119 -17.62 17.01 16.03
N ALA A 120 -16.79 17.61 15.16
CA ALA A 120 -16.24 18.95 15.37
C ALA A 120 -17.41 19.96 15.35
N ARG A 121 -18.08 20.00 16.50
CA ARG A 121 -19.29 20.75 16.79
C ARG A 121 -19.03 22.20 16.41
N ALA A 122 -19.88 22.73 15.54
CA ALA A 122 -19.98 24.16 15.30
C ALA A 122 -20.26 24.84 16.65
N GLU A 123 -19.23 25.40 17.26
CA GLU A 123 -19.41 26.43 18.28
C GLU A 123 -19.77 27.72 17.53
N ALA A 124 -21.03 28.11 17.69
CA ALA A 124 -21.59 29.38 17.27
C ALA A 124 -21.18 30.51 18.22
#